data_AF-A0A429IK78-F1
#
_entry.id   AF-A0A429IK78-F1
#
_cell.length_a   1.000
_cell.length_b   1.000
_cell.length_c   1.000
_cell.angle_alpha   90.00
_cell.angle_beta   90.00
_cell.angle_gamma   90.00
#
_symmetry.space_group_name_H-M   'P 1'
#
loop_
_entity.id
_entity.type
_entity.pdbx_description
1 polymer ?
#
loop_
_entity_poly.entity_id
_entity_poly.type
_entity_poly.pdbx_seq_one_letter_code
_entity_poly.pdbx_strand_id
1 'polypeptide(L)'
;MRTAAFLYPWDVVGDPDAARRIAELGVQQVTLAAAYHSTRALTPRHPRHRVVTARHAAVLYPPDADRWAGRALRPYPQEWTAGPDPFGEAARALTDAGLEVHSWVVLAHNGRLGAERPAIAVRNAYGDRYPWAPCIARPEVRAYLRDLAAEAATRPGARGTELESCGWYGLAHLHAHDKISGVPLSGAAQYLMSLCFCEVCEAGYDGLGVR
;
A
#
# COMPACT_ATOMS: atom_id res chain seq x y z
N MET A 1 0.82 6.78 25.97
CA MET A 1 0.31 6.49 24.62
C MET A 1 1.14 7.29 23.64
N ARG A 2 1.68 6.68 22.58
CA ARG A 2 2.49 7.38 21.57
C ARG A 2 1.55 7.77 20.42
N THR A 3 1.54 9.04 20.03
CA THR A 3 0.65 9.56 18.97
C THR A 3 1.46 9.83 17.71
N ALA A 4 0.96 9.37 16.56
CA ALA A 4 1.59 9.56 15.26
C ALA A 4 0.61 10.17 14.26
N ALA A 5 1.15 10.92 13.28
CA ALA A 5 0.39 11.42 12.15
C ALA A 5 0.70 10.59 10.88
N PHE A 6 -0.33 10.21 10.13
CA PHE A 6 -0.16 9.57 8.83
C PHE A 6 -0.01 10.63 7.76
N LEU A 7 1.07 10.57 6.99
CA LEU A 7 1.38 11.53 5.94
C LEU A 7 1.78 10.83 4.65
N TYR A 8 1.57 11.53 3.56
CA TYR A 8 2.18 11.19 2.29
C TYR A 8 3.36 12.12 2.00
N PRO A 9 4.37 11.66 1.24
CA PRO A 9 5.46 12.52 0.76
C PRO A 9 4.97 13.79 0.07
N TRP A 10 3.87 13.74 -0.68
CA TRP A 10 3.29 14.90 -1.36
C TRP A 10 2.65 15.94 -0.43
N ASP A 11 2.52 15.66 0.87
CA ASP A 11 2.12 16.66 1.86
C ASP A 11 3.31 17.52 2.32
N VAL A 12 4.55 17.06 2.10
CA VAL A 12 5.79 17.68 2.58
C VAL A 12 6.63 18.22 1.43
N VAL A 13 6.77 17.47 0.33
CA VAL A 13 7.65 17.81 -0.79
C VAL A 13 7.21 19.10 -1.48
N GLY A 14 8.09 20.12 -1.40
CA GLY A 14 7.85 21.47 -1.92
C GLY A 14 6.87 22.31 -1.10
N ASP A 15 6.75 22.00 0.20
CA ASP A 15 6.13 22.84 1.22
C ASP A 15 7.10 23.05 2.40
N PRO A 16 7.77 24.21 2.48
CA PRO A 16 8.82 24.45 3.47
C PRO A 16 8.31 24.49 4.92
N ASP A 17 7.01 24.69 5.12
CA ASP A 17 6.39 24.80 6.45
C ASP A 17 5.76 23.49 6.92
N ALA A 18 5.66 22.47 6.06
CA ALA A 18 4.94 21.24 6.37
C ALA A 18 5.47 20.56 7.63
N ALA A 19 6.79 20.32 7.70
CA ALA A 19 7.39 19.62 8.83
C ALA A 19 7.19 20.36 10.16
N ARG A 20 7.41 21.68 10.18
CA ARG A 20 7.15 22.54 11.35
C ARG A 20 5.69 22.44 11.79
N ARG A 21 4.74 22.57 10.86
CA ARG A 21 3.31 22.47 11.18
C ARG A 21 2.90 21.13 11.75
N ILE A 22 3.54 20.03 11.35
CA ILE A 22 3.30 18.70 11.93
C ILE A 22 3.90 18.61 13.33
N ALA A 23 5.12 19.10 13.55
CA ALA A 23 5.73 19.15 14.88
C ALA A 23 4.90 19.98 15.87
N GLU A 24 4.33 21.10 15.43
CA GLU A 24 3.43 21.95 16.22
C GLU A 24 2.12 21.28 16.64
N LEU A 25 1.75 20.13 16.06
CA LEU A 25 0.64 19.29 16.56
C LEU A 25 1.00 18.57 17.87
N GLY A 26 2.26 18.60 18.29
CA GLY A 26 2.75 17.90 19.48
C GLY A 26 2.93 16.39 19.29
N VAL A 27 2.88 15.89 18.04
CA VAL A 27 3.20 14.49 17.73
C VAL A 27 4.72 14.29 17.72
N GLN A 28 5.14 13.08 18.07
CA GLN A 28 6.57 12.70 18.10
C GLN A 28 6.96 11.84 16.89
N GLN A 29 5.97 11.31 16.17
CA GLN A 29 6.17 10.34 15.10
C GLN A 29 5.29 10.67 13.90
N VAL A 30 5.81 10.41 12.71
CA VAL A 30 5.08 10.38 11.45
C VAL A 30 5.17 8.99 10.83
N THR A 31 4.02 8.46 10.42
CA THR A 31 3.91 7.26 9.60
C THR A 31 3.80 7.72 8.15
N LEU A 32 4.92 7.67 7.42
CA LEU A 32 5.10 8.25 6.10
C LEU A 32 4.97 7.20 5.00
N ALA A 33 4.10 7.43 4.02
CA ALA A 33 3.89 6.51 2.88
C ALA A 33 5.18 6.24 2.09
N ALA A 34 5.69 5.01 2.18
CA ALA A 34 6.82 4.50 1.40
C ALA A 34 6.34 3.67 0.20
N ALA A 35 5.28 2.88 0.38
CA ALA A 35 4.56 2.20 -0.69
C ALA A 35 3.06 2.33 -0.44
N TYR A 36 2.31 2.79 -1.45
CA TYR A 36 0.89 3.09 -1.28
C TYR A 36 0.06 2.68 -2.49
N HIS A 37 -1.24 2.44 -2.29
CA HIS A 37 -2.18 2.12 -3.36
C HIS A 37 -2.70 3.38 -4.08
N SER A 38 -3.47 3.21 -5.16
CA SER A 38 -4.10 4.34 -5.86
C SER A 38 -5.08 5.08 -4.95
N THR A 39 -5.05 6.41 -4.96
CA THR A 39 -5.96 7.24 -4.16
C THR A 39 -6.09 8.63 -4.76
N ARG A 40 -7.19 9.32 -4.44
CA ARG A 40 -7.34 10.76 -4.63
C ARG A 40 -7.37 11.42 -3.27
N ALA A 41 -6.28 12.09 -2.91
CA ALA A 41 -6.07 12.68 -1.59
C ALA A 41 -6.29 14.21 -1.61
N LEU A 42 -6.88 14.73 -0.54
CA LEU A 42 -6.94 16.18 -0.29
C LEU A 42 -5.69 16.63 0.47
N THR A 43 -5.17 17.79 0.08
CA THR A 43 -3.92 18.38 0.61
C THR A 43 -4.15 19.84 0.98
N PRO A 44 -5.09 20.13 1.91
CA PRO A 44 -5.65 21.46 2.09
C PRO A 44 -4.65 22.53 2.53
N ARG A 45 -3.51 22.14 3.10
CA ARG A 45 -2.47 23.07 3.59
C ARG A 45 -1.28 23.24 2.63
N HIS A 46 -1.16 22.39 1.61
CA HIS A 46 0.00 22.44 0.70
C HIS A 46 -0.08 23.67 -0.22
N PRO A 47 1.00 24.45 -0.43
CA PRO A 47 0.95 25.73 -1.15
C PRO A 47 0.72 25.60 -2.66
N ARG A 48 1.04 24.45 -3.26
CA ARG A 48 1.04 24.25 -4.72
C ARG A 48 -0.08 23.36 -5.26
N HIS A 49 -0.75 22.59 -4.40
CA HIS A 49 -1.80 21.66 -4.81
C HIS A 49 -2.81 21.49 -3.69
N ARG A 50 -4.06 21.19 -4.06
CA ARG A 50 -5.15 20.90 -3.12
C ARG A 50 -5.64 19.45 -3.22
N VAL A 51 -5.33 18.80 -4.34
CA VAL A 51 -5.70 17.41 -4.64
C VAL A 51 -4.49 16.74 -5.28
N VAL A 52 -4.18 15.52 -4.85
CA VAL A 52 -3.21 14.64 -5.51
C VAL A 52 -3.94 13.37 -5.94
N THR A 53 -3.70 12.95 -7.18
CA THR A 53 -4.21 11.68 -7.70
C THR A 53 -3.05 10.71 -7.88
N ALA A 54 -2.90 9.79 -6.94
CA ALA A 54 -2.03 8.63 -7.06
C ALA A 54 -2.71 7.61 -7.98
N ARG A 55 -2.22 7.50 -9.22
CA ARG A 55 -2.92 6.80 -10.30
C ARG A 55 -2.93 5.28 -10.17
N HIS A 56 -1.95 4.72 -9.47
CA HIS A 56 -1.81 3.29 -9.24
C HIS A 56 -1.06 3.06 -7.93
N ALA A 57 -0.97 1.79 -7.50
CA ALA A 57 -0.10 1.44 -6.40
C ALA A 57 1.37 1.63 -6.82
N ALA A 58 2.17 2.28 -5.97
CA ALA A 58 3.56 2.61 -6.26
C ALA A 58 4.40 2.75 -4.98
N VAL A 59 5.71 2.61 -5.14
CA VAL A 59 6.68 3.11 -4.16
C VAL A 59 6.94 4.60 -4.37
N LEU A 60 7.19 5.29 -3.27
CA LEU A 60 7.50 6.72 -3.24
C LEU A 60 9.00 7.02 -3.01
N TYR A 61 9.83 5.99 -3.19
CA TYR A 61 11.28 6.03 -3.20
C TYR A 61 11.80 5.32 -4.47
N PRO A 62 13.05 5.53 -4.89
CA PRO A 62 13.63 4.79 -6.01
C PRO A 62 13.86 3.32 -5.61
N PRO A 63 13.20 2.35 -6.26
CA PRO A 63 13.42 0.93 -5.94
C PRO A 63 14.85 0.50 -6.26
N ASP A 64 15.39 -0.39 -5.43
CA ASP A 64 16.70 -1.03 -5.57
C ASP A 64 16.73 -1.94 -6.80
N ALA A 65 17.45 -1.50 -7.84
CA ALA A 65 17.51 -2.19 -9.11
C ALA A 65 18.08 -3.62 -8.98
N ASP A 66 19.07 -3.83 -8.12
CA ASP A 66 19.72 -5.13 -7.93
C ASP A 66 18.79 -6.10 -7.19
N ARG A 67 18.08 -5.61 -6.17
CA ARG A 67 17.06 -6.39 -5.44
C ARG A 67 15.95 -6.89 -6.36
N TRP A 68 15.54 -6.06 -7.32
CA TRP A 68 14.41 -6.37 -8.22
C TRP A 68 14.84 -6.96 -9.56
N ALA A 69 16.14 -7.10 -9.82
CA ALA A 69 16.67 -7.69 -11.05
C ALA A 69 16.14 -9.12 -11.25
N GLY A 70 15.59 -9.40 -12.44
CA GLY A 70 15.05 -10.71 -12.79
C GLY A 70 13.77 -11.13 -12.05
N ARG A 71 13.23 -10.29 -11.14
CA ARG A 71 12.00 -10.61 -10.40
C ARG A 71 10.77 -10.45 -11.30
N ALA A 72 9.91 -11.46 -11.29
CA ALA A 72 8.67 -11.44 -12.07
C ALA A 72 7.67 -10.37 -11.57
N LEU A 73 7.64 -10.15 -10.25
CA LEU A 73 6.86 -9.11 -9.57
C LEU A 73 7.83 -8.08 -8.98
N ARG A 74 7.58 -6.80 -9.22
CA ARG A 74 8.41 -5.68 -8.77
C ARG A 74 7.53 -4.44 -8.51
N PRO A 75 7.95 -3.54 -7.61
CA PRO A 75 7.19 -2.33 -7.35
C PRO A 75 7.19 -1.39 -8.56
N TYR A 76 6.12 -0.59 -8.68
CA TYR A 76 6.04 0.46 -9.68
C TYR A 76 6.53 1.77 -9.09
N PRO A 77 7.32 2.58 -9.82
CA PRO A 77 7.65 3.93 -9.39
C PRO A 77 6.42 4.85 -9.52
N GLN A 78 6.35 5.86 -8.67
CA GLN A 78 5.34 6.92 -8.77
C GLN A 78 5.77 8.03 -9.75
N GLU A 79 4.81 8.86 -10.20
CA GLU A 79 5.02 9.96 -11.16
C GLU A 79 4.25 11.25 -10.81
N TRP A 80 3.64 11.35 -9.63
CA TRP A 80 2.77 12.47 -9.22
C TRP A 80 3.36 13.38 -8.14
N THR A 81 4.46 12.98 -7.52
CA THR A 81 5.27 13.81 -6.63
C THR A 81 6.61 14.09 -7.30
N ALA A 82 7.01 15.37 -7.34
CA ALA A 82 8.26 15.76 -7.98
C ALA A 82 9.47 15.21 -7.22
N GLY A 83 10.59 15.10 -7.93
CA GLY A 83 11.86 14.64 -7.36
C GLY A 83 12.10 13.14 -7.53
N PRO A 84 13.37 12.70 -7.46
CA PRO A 84 13.75 11.30 -7.67
C PRO A 84 13.48 10.39 -6.46
N ASP A 85 13.38 10.97 -5.26
CA ASP A 85 13.10 10.26 -3.99
C ASP A 85 12.19 11.08 -3.07
N PRO A 86 10.87 11.15 -3.37
CA PRO A 86 9.92 11.89 -2.55
C PRO A 86 9.89 11.45 -1.08
N PHE A 87 9.95 10.14 -0.81
CA PHE A 87 10.00 9.61 0.55
C PHE A 87 11.24 10.11 1.27
N GLY A 88 12.43 9.99 0.67
CA GLY A 88 13.67 10.43 1.29
C GLY A 88 13.72 11.94 1.54
N GLU A 89 13.18 12.76 0.61
CA GLU A 89 13.05 14.21 0.81
C GLU A 89 12.12 14.55 1.98
N ALA A 90 10.91 13.97 2.00
CA ALA A 90 9.95 14.19 3.07
C ALA A 90 10.47 13.69 4.42
N ALA A 91 11.08 12.49 4.46
CA ALA A 91 11.65 11.90 5.67
C ALA A 91 12.72 12.82 6.28
N ARG A 92 13.64 13.36 5.46
CA ARG A 92 14.65 14.32 5.94
C ARG A 92 14.03 15.57 6.53
N ALA A 93 13.10 16.21 5.81
CA ALA A 93 12.44 17.42 6.30
C ALA A 93 11.71 17.19 7.65
N LEU A 94 11.07 16.04 7.81
CA LEU A 94 10.40 15.66 9.06
C LEU A 94 11.41 15.39 10.18
N THR A 95 12.49 14.65 9.91
CA THR A 95 13.52 14.37 10.91
C THR A 95 14.28 15.61 11.35
N ASP A 96 14.53 16.55 10.43
CA ASP A 96 15.18 17.82 10.73
C ASP A 96 14.31 18.72 11.62
N ALA A 97 12.98 18.53 11.57
CA ALA A 97 12.02 19.15 12.49
C ALA A 97 11.85 18.38 13.82
N GLY A 98 12.65 17.33 14.07
CA GLY A 98 12.64 16.55 15.31
C GLY A 98 11.60 15.43 15.37
N LEU A 99 10.97 15.06 14.25
CA LEU A 99 9.99 13.97 14.20
C LEU A 99 10.65 12.62 13.90
N GLU A 100 10.22 11.57 14.59
CA GLU A 100 10.57 10.20 14.22
C GLU A 100 9.76 9.76 12.99
N VAL A 101 10.40 9.15 11.99
CA VAL A 101 9.71 8.68 10.78
C VAL A 101 9.60 7.17 10.78
N HIS A 102 8.40 6.64 10.56
CA HIS A 102 8.14 5.23 10.29
C HIS A 102 7.68 5.09 8.83
N SER A 103 8.15 4.08 8.14
CA SER A 103 7.67 3.79 6.78
C SER A 103 6.31 3.11 6.83
N TRP A 104 5.39 3.60 6.02
CA TRP A 104 4.06 3.01 5.84
C TRP A 104 4.02 2.27 4.51
N VAL A 105 3.68 0.98 4.58
CA VAL A 105 3.80 0.06 3.46
C VAL A 105 2.48 -0.67 3.26
N VAL A 106 1.75 -0.27 2.21
CA VAL A 106 0.60 -1.02 1.72
C VAL A 106 1.10 -2.24 0.94
N LEU A 107 0.77 -3.43 1.42
CA LEU A 107 1.22 -4.71 0.86
C LEU A 107 0.22 -5.29 -0.15
N ALA A 108 -0.72 -6.12 0.31
CA ALA A 108 -1.58 -6.93 -0.55
C ALA A 108 -2.77 -6.16 -1.14
N HIS A 109 -2.61 -4.86 -1.39
CA HIS A 109 -3.58 -4.03 -2.08
C HIS A 109 -2.93 -3.31 -3.26
N ASN A 110 -2.91 -3.98 -4.42
CA ASN A 110 -2.21 -3.49 -5.61
C ASN A 110 -3.00 -3.79 -6.89
N GLY A 111 -3.92 -2.87 -7.22
CA GLY A 111 -4.78 -2.95 -8.40
C GLY A 111 -4.04 -3.07 -9.72
N ARG A 112 -2.92 -2.35 -9.89
CA ARG A 112 -2.13 -2.40 -11.12
C ARG A 112 -1.45 -3.76 -11.29
N LEU A 113 -0.83 -4.27 -10.22
CA LEU A 113 -0.16 -5.57 -10.25
C LEU A 113 -1.15 -6.69 -10.57
N GLY A 114 -2.32 -6.72 -9.92
CA GLY A 114 -3.33 -7.74 -10.21
C GLY A 114 -3.99 -7.57 -11.58
N ALA A 115 -4.11 -6.35 -12.11
CA ALA A 115 -4.59 -6.12 -13.47
C ALA A 115 -3.59 -6.59 -14.54
N GLU A 116 -2.30 -6.30 -14.37
CA GLU A 116 -1.23 -6.74 -15.29
C GLU A 116 -0.94 -8.25 -15.16
N ARG A 117 -1.23 -8.84 -13.99
CA ARG A 117 -1.02 -10.27 -13.68
C ARG A 117 -2.30 -10.90 -13.11
N PRO A 118 -3.38 -11.08 -13.90
CA PRO A 118 -4.64 -11.58 -13.36
C PRO A 118 -4.51 -12.91 -12.61
N ALA A 119 -3.61 -13.79 -13.06
CA ALA A 119 -3.34 -15.10 -12.46
C ALA A 119 -3.05 -15.03 -10.95
N ILE A 120 -2.40 -13.96 -10.47
CA ILE A 120 -2.01 -13.84 -9.07
C ILE A 120 -3.10 -13.25 -8.16
N ALA A 121 -4.15 -12.66 -8.73
CA ALA A 121 -5.23 -12.07 -7.95
C ALA A 121 -6.10 -13.14 -7.27
N VAL A 122 -6.75 -12.74 -6.18
CA VAL A 122 -7.83 -13.49 -5.54
C VAL A 122 -8.88 -13.87 -6.59
N ARG A 123 -9.32 -15.13 -6.55
CA ARG A 123 -10.43 -15.68 -7.33
C ARG A 123 -11.55 -16.04 -6.37
N ASN A 124 -12.73 -15.47 -6.48
CA ASN A 124 -13.84 -15.76 -5.55
C ASN A 124 -14.49 -17.13 -5.85
N ALA A 125 -15.49 -17.52 -5.05
CA ALA A 125 -16.23 -18.78 -5.21
C ALA A 125 -16.95 -18.94 -6.57
N TYR A 126 -17.20 -17.85 -7.29
CA TYR A 126 -17.87 -17.82 -8.59
C TYR A 126 -16.89 -17.73 -9.76
N GLY A 127 -15.59 -17.67 -9.48
CA GLY A 127 -14.53 -17.55 -10.49
C GLY A 127 -14.15 -16.11 -10.85
N ASP A 128 -14.80 -15.09 -10.28
CA ASP A 128 -14.42 -13.69 -10.51
C ASP A 128 -13.05 -13.41 -9.88
N ARG A 129 -12.25 -12.60 -10.58
CA ARG A 129 -10.95 -12.15 -10.07
C ARG A 129 -11.05 -10.75 -9.51
N TYR A 130 -10.29 -10.50 -8.45
CA TYR A 130 -10.18 -9.19 -7.80
C TYR A 130 -8.81 -8.58 -8.05
N PRO A 131 -8.63 -7.74 -9.10
CA PRO A 131 -7.34 -7.16 -9.45
C PRO A 131 -6.69 -6.36 -8.31
N TRP A 132 -7.51 -5.83 -7.40
CA TRP A 132 -7.04 -5.07 -6.24
C TRP A 132 -6.44 -5.92 -5.12
N ALA A 133 -6.60 -7.24 -5.17
CA ALA A 133 -6.22 -8.18 -4.12
C ALA A 133 -5.32 -9.29 -4.68
N PRO A 134 -3.99 -9.10 -4.73
CA PRO A 134 -3.05 -10.20 -4.92
C PRO A 134 -3.27 -11.30 -3.86
N CYS A 135 -3.29 -12.56 -4.28
CA CYS A 135 -3.48 -13.70 -3.39
C CYS A 135 -2.22 -13.93 -2.55
N ILE A 136 -2.31 -13.67 -1.24
CA ILE A 136 -1.18 -13.80 -0.32
C ILE A 136 -0.78 -15.25 0.00
N ALA A 137 -1.51 -16.26 -0.47
CA ALA A 137 -1.05 -17.65 -0.41
C ALA A 137 -0.02 -17.98 -1.49
N ARG A 138 -0.02 -17.26 -2.62
CA ARG A 138 0.89 -17.53 -3.73
C ARG A 138 2.35 -17.26 -3.32
N PRO A 139 3.28 -18.23 -3.52
CA PRO A 139 4.67 -18.06 -3.13
C PRO A 139 5.35 -16.81 -3.71
N GLU A 140 5.09 -16.51 -4.97
CA GLU A 140 5.64 -15.35 -5.67
C GLU A 140 5.11 -14.02 -5.12
N VAL A 141 3.83 -13.98 -4.72
CA VAL A 141 3.23 -12.79 -4.08
C VAL A 141 3.83 -12.61 -2.68
N ARG A 142 3.93 -13.68 -1.88
CA ARG A 142 4.57 -13.63 -0.56
C ARG A 142 6.01 -13.13 -0.63
N ALA A 143 6.78 -13.63 -1.61
CA ALA A 143 8.16 -13.20 -1.82
C ALA A 143 8.23 -11.71 -2.20
N TYR A 144 7.36 -11.25 -3.10
CA TYR A 144 7.23 -9.83 -3.45
C TYR A 144 6.90 -8.96 -2.22
N LEU A 145 5.90 -9.33 -1.43
CA LEU A 145 5.46 -8.54 -0.28
C LEU A 145 6.53 -8.47 0.82
N ARG A 146 7.22 -9.58 1.10
CA ARG A 146 8.34 -9.60 2.06
C ARG A 146 9.47 -8.70 1.60
N ASP A 147 9.86 -8.79 0.33
CA ASP A 147 11.00 -8.04 -0.19
C ASP A 147 10.67 -6.54 -0.27
N LEU A 148 9.42 -6.19 -0.60
CA LEU A 148 8.90 -4.81 -0.54
C LEU A 148 8.90 -4.26 0.89
N ALA A 149 8.39 -5.03 1.86
CA ALA A 149 8.40 -4.63 3.27
C ALA A 149 9.83 -4.41 3.78
N ALA A 150 10.76 -5.32 3.48
CA ALA A 150 12.15 -5.22 3.91
C ALA A 150 12.87 -4.01 3.30
N GLU A 151 12.65 -3.74 2.02
CA GLU A 151 13.24 -2.58 1.35
C GLU A 151 12.67 -1.26 1.90
N ALA A 152 11.36 -1.17 2.07
CA ALA A 152 10.71 0.03 2.61
C ALA A 152 11.05 0.27 4.09
N ALA A 153 11.24 -0.80 4.87
CA ALA A 153 11.61 -0.71 6.29
C ALA A 153 13.01 -0.16 6.51
N THR A 154 13.91 -0.35 5.54
CA THR A 154 15.33 0.03 5.65
C THR A 154 15.65 1.34 4.94
N ARG A 155 14.63 2.12 4.53
CA ARG A 155 14.88 3.42 3.90
C ARG A 155 15.57 4.38 4.86
N PRO A 156 16.52 5.20 4.39
CA PRO A 156 17.17 6.21 5.21
C PRO A 156 16.16 7.12 5.92
N GLY A 157 16.37 7.37 7.21
CA GLY A 157 15.48 8.16 8.05
C GLY A 157 14.35 7.35 8.73
N ALA A 158 14.00 6.17 8.23
CA ALA A 158 13.02 5.31 8.88
C ALA A 158 13.58 4.71 10.18
N ARG A 159 12.75 4.69 11.23
CA ARG A 159 13.04 4.12 12.56
C ARG A 159 12.07 3.00 12.95
N GLY A 160 11.01 2.82 12.16
CA GLY A 160 10.03 1.75 12.30
C GLY A 160 9.22 1.59 11.01
N THR A 161 8.31 0.62 11.01
CA THR A 161 7.50 0.28 9.84
C THR A 161 6.10 -0.12 10.24
N GLU A 162 5.12 0.46 9.57
CA GLU A 162 3.70 0.14 9.68
C GLU A 162 3.27 -0.60 8.41
N LEU A 163 2.85 -1.86 8.56
CA LEU A 163 2.38 -2.69 7.46
C LEU A 163 0.86 -2.58 7.36
N GLU A 164 0.38 -2.10 6.22
CA GLU A 164 -1.03 -2.03 5.89
C GLU A 164 -1.37 -3.06 4.81
N SER A 165 -2.62 -3.51 4.81
CA SER A 165 -3.08 -4.55 3.89
C SER A 165 -2.21 -5.82 3.96
N CYS A 166 -1.70 -6.14 5.16
CA CYS A 166 -0.85 -7.30 5.43
C CYS A 166 -1.71 -8.56 5.66
N GLY A 167 -2.58 -8.87 4.71
CA GLY A 167 -3.59 -9.91 4.89
C GLY A 167 -4.41 -10.17 3.64
N TRP A 168 -5.45 -10.99 3.81
CA TRP A 168 -6.41 -11.30 2.76
C TRP A 168 -7.33 -10.12 2.50
N TYR A 169 -7.62 -9.90 1.21
CA TYR A 169 -8.63 -8.97 0.75
C TYR A 169 -9.69 -9.73 -0.04
N GLY A 170 -10.94 -9.36 0.20
CA GLY A 170 -12.11 -9.96 -0.42
C GLY A 170 -13.04 -8.90 -0.99
N LEU A 171 -14.28 -9.30 -1.26
CA LEU A 171 -15.31 -8.43 -1.84
C LEU A 171 -15.57 -7.16 -1.03
N ALA A 172 -15.49 -7.23 0.30
CA ALA A 172 -15.86 -6.13 1.18
C ALA A 172 -14.91 -4.91 1.10
N HIS A 173 -13.70 -5.09 0.56
CA HIS A 173 -12.79 -3.96 0.40
C HIS A 173 -13.15 -3.14 -0.82
N LEU A 174 -13.37 -1.85 -0.61
CA LEU A 174 -13.75 -0.93 -1.67
C LEU A 174 -12.67 -0.84 -2.75
N HIS A 175 -13.09 -0.81 -4.01
CA HIS A 175 -12.16 -0.62 -5.13
C HIS A 175 -12.74 0.25 -6.24
N ALA A 176 -11.94 1.21 -6.70
CA ALA A 176 -12.30 2.18 -7.73
C ALA A 176 -13.56 2.98 -7.37
N HIS A 177 -14.64 2.83 -8.14
CA HIS A 177 -15.94 3.47 -7.93
C HIS A 177 -17.01 2.37 -7.78
N ASP A 178 -16.85 1.54 -6.76
CA ASP A 178 -17.69 0.37 -6.55
C ASP A 178 -19.13 0.73 -6.15
N LYS A 179 -20.06 -0.13 -6.58
CA LYS A 179 -21.52 0.04 -6.38
C LYS A 179 -22.17 -1.21 -5.80
N ILE A 180 -21.48 -1.84 -4.86
CA ILE A 180 -21.92 -3.12 -4.28
C ILE A 180 -22.82 -2.93 -3.04
N SER A 181 -22.75 -1.77 -2.38
CA SER A 181 -23.51 -1.49 -1.14
C SER A 181 -25.03 -1.39 -1.34
N GLY A 182 -25.50 -1.23 -2.59
CA GLY A 182 -26.92 -1.18 -2.91
C GLY A 182 -27.60 -2.56 -2.99
N VAL A 183 -26.84 -3.66 -2.92
CA VAL A 183 -27.36 -5.03 -2.96
C VAL A 183 -27.04 -5.71 -1.63
N PRO A 184 -28.04 -6.04 -0.81
CA PRO A 184 -27.80 -6.72 0.46
C PRO A 184 -27.32 -8.16 0.20
N LEU A 185 -26.16 -8.50 0.76
CA LEU A 185 -25.63 -9.86 0.76
C LEU A 185 -25.84 -10.50 2.12
N SER A 186 -26.18 -11.79 2.15
CA SER A 186 -26.13 -12.56 3.39
C SER A 186 -24.67 -12.69 3.86
N GLY A 187 -24.46 -12.94 5.16
CA GLY A 187 -23.11 -13.17 5.69
C GLY A 187 -22.37 -14.30 4.98
N ALA A 188 -23.08 -15.37 4.60
CA ALA A 188 -22.51 -16.48 3.84
C ALA A 188 -22.09 -16.05 2.42
N ALA A 189 -22.91 -15.27 1.72
CA ALA A 189 -22.58 -14.77 0.39
C ALA A 189 -21.35 -13.83 0.42
N GLN A 190 -21.31 -12.91 1.39
CA GLN A 190 -20.17 -12.01 1.57
C GLN A 190 -18.89 -12.77 1.92
N TYR A 191 -18.99 -13.80 2.76
CA TYR A 191 -17.86 -14.64 3.14
C TYR A 191 -17.32 -15.44 1.95
N LEU A 192 -18.17 -16.17 1.23
CA LEU A 192 -17.76 -16.96 0.06
C LEU A 192 -17.16 -16.08 -1.05
N MET A 193 -17.69 -14.88 -1.25
CA MET A 193 -17.09 -13.91 -2.18
C MET A 193 -15.83 -13.23 -1.62
N SER A 194 -15.49 -13.41 -0.34
CA SER A 194 -14.26 -12.86 0.25
C SER A 194 -13.13 -13.88 0.41
N LEU A 195 -13.42 -15.17 0.18
CA LEU A 195 -12.42 -16.21 0.12
C LEU A 195 -11.75 -16.29 -1.25
N CYS A 196 -10.52 -16.79 -1.27
CA CYS A 196 -9.80 -17.07 -2.49
C CYS A 196 -9.87 -18.57 -2.80
N PHE A 197 -10.36 -18.91 -3.99
CA PHE A 197 -10.44 -20.24 -4.56
C PHE A 197 -9.47 -20.37 -5.73
N CYS A 198 -8.29 -19.72 -5.70
CA CYS A 198 -7.25 -20.00 -6.70
C CYS A 198 -6.62 -21.37 -6.44
N GLU A 199 -5.88 -21.92 -7.41
CA GLU A 199 -5.35 -23.28 -7.32
C GLU A 199 -4.44 -23.49 -6.09
N VAL A 200 -3.75 -22.44 -5.65
CA VAL A 200 -2.90 -22.47 -4.45
C VAL A 200 -3.74 -22.51 -3.17
N CYS A 201 -4.84 -21.76 -3.12
CA CYS A 201 -5.72 -21.75 -1.96
C CYS A 201 -6.53 -23.03 -1.86
N GLU A 202 -7.05 -23.53 -2.99
CA GLU A 202 -7.79 -24.80 -3.04
C GLU A 202 -6.92 -25.96 -2.53
N ALA A 203 -5.67 -26.06 -3.02
CA ALA A 203 -4.71 -27.03 -2.50
C ALA A 203 -4.42 -26.84 -0.99
N GLY A 204 -4.39 -25.58 -0.53
CA GLY A 204 -4.23 -25.25 0.88
C GLY A 204 -5.43 -25.69 1.74
N TYR A 205 -6.65 -25.49 1.26
CA TYR A 205 -7.87 -25.93 1.94
C TYR A 205 -7.95 -27.46 2.00
N ASP A 206 -7.68 -28.14 0.89
CA ASP A 206 -7.62 -29.61 0.83
C ASP A 206 -6.60 -30.17 1.84
N GLY A 207 -5.42 -29.54 1.94
CA GLY A 207 -4.39 -29.92 2.91
C GLY A 207 -4.81 -29.73 4.38
N LEU A 208 -5.80 -28.87 4.65
CA LEU A 208 -6.39 -28.64 5.97
C LEU A 208 -7.68 -29.44 6.19
N GLY A 209 -8.13 -30.24 5.21
CA GLY A 209 -9.37 -31.02 5.30
C GLY A 209 -10.65 -30.19 5.10
N VAL A 210 -10.54 -29.01 4.47
CA VAL A 210 -11.66 -28.13 4.15
C VAL A 210 -11.92 -28.21 2.64
N ARG A 211 -13.13 -28.62 2.24
CA ARG A 211 -13.57 -28.67 0.84
C ARG A 211 -14.79 -27.79 0.63
#